data_AF-A0A2D4KRA7-F1
#
_entry.id   AF-A0A2D4KRA7-F1
#
_cell.length_a   1.000
_cell.length_b   1.000
_cell.length_c   1.000
_cell.angle_alpha   90.00
_cell.angle_beta   90.00
_cell.angle_gamma   90.00
#
_symmetry.space_group_name_H-M   'P 1'
#
loop_
_entity.id
_entity.type
_entity.pdbx_description
1 polymer ?
#
loop_
_entity_poly.entity_id
_entity_poly.type
_entity_poly.pdbx_seq_one_letter_code
_entity_poly.pdbx_strand_id
1 'polypeptide(L)'
;GLQTTSMHAEKPQSERSAILQGLLQGKYEVVVSTGVLGRGLDLVNIKLVVNFDMPSSMDEYVHQVGRAGRLGHTGTAITFINNNSKRLFWDVVKRVKPTGTILPPPLLNSPYLHDQKRKEQLRSKEHQNDLVTGDNLMDIIRKHDKSTSMSQK
;
A
#
# COMPACT_ATOMS: atom_id res chain seq x y z
N GLY A 1 9.04 32.99 0.92
CA GLY A 1 8.05 31.91 0.74
C GLY A 1 8.72 30.79 -0.06
N LEU A 2 8.11 29.59 -0.09
CA LEU A 2 8.61 28.48 -0.91
C LEU A 2 8.23 28.65 -2.38
N GLN A 3 9.10 28.27 -3.30
CA GLN A 3 8.79 28.22 -4.72
C GLN A 3 8.01 26.94 -5.04
N THR A 4 6.72 27.09 -5.38
CA THR A 4 5.80 25.96 -5.52
C THR A 4 5.10 25.93 -6.87
N THR A 5 4.75 24.75 -7.36
CA THR A 5 3.87 24.57 -8.52
C THR A 5 2.98 23.34 -8.38
N SER A 6 1.95 23.23 -9.24
CA SER A 6 1.01 22.11 -9.25
C SER A 6 1.17 21.23 -10.49
N MET A 7 0.90 19.94 -10.33
CA MET A 7 0.92 18.96 -11.43
C MET A 7 -0.30 18.05 -11.36
N HIS A 8 -1.11 18.04 -12.41
CA HIS A 8 -2.36 17.27 -12.48
C HIS A 8 -2.61 16.79 -13.93
N ALA A 9 -3.64 15.96 -14.14
CA ALA A 9 -3.78 15.15 -15.36
C ALA A 9 -4.18 15.99 -16.58
N GLU A 10 -4.81 17.13 -16.32
CA GLU A 10 -5.24 18.08 -17.35
C GLU A 10 -4.07 18.88 -17.94
N LYS A 11 -2.89 18.86 -17.31
CA LYS A 11 -1.68 19.47 -17.87
C LYS A 11 -1.08 18.59 -18.97
N PRO A 12 -0.70 19.17 -20.13
CA PRO A 12 0.00 18.45 -21.20
C PRO A 12 1.26 17.74 -20.68
N GLN A 13 1.60 16.59 -21.28
CA GLN A 13 2.79 15.82 -20.89
C GLN A 13 4.08 16.66 -20.93
N SER A 14 4.22 17.55 -21.92
CA SER A 14 5.37 18.46 -22.04
C SER A 14 5.50 19.39 -20.84
N GLU A 15 4.38 19.94 -20.36
CA GLU A 15 4.36 20.80 -19.18
C GLU A 15 4.71 20.01 -17.91
N ARG A 16 4.18 18.80 -17.76
CA ARG A 16 4.50 17.91 -16.64
C ARG A 16 6.00 17.57 -16.59
N SER A 17 6.61 17.28 -17.73
CA SER A 17 8.05 17.06 -17.85
C SER A 17 8.86 18.30 -17.46
N ALA A 18 8.43 19.49 -17.91
CA ALA A 18 9.11 20.75 -17.58
C ALA A 18 9.01 21.10 -16.08
N ILE A 19 7.86 20.83 -15.44
CA ILE A 19 7.67 21.00 -13.99
C ILE A 19 8.64 20.09 -13.22
N LEU A 20 8.73 18.82 -13.59
CA LEU A 20 9.63 17.86 -12.95
C LEU A 20 11.10 18.22 -13.14
N GLN A 21 11.50 18.65 -14.33
CA GLN A 21 12.85 19.14 -14.58
C GLN A 21 13.15 20.37 -13.72
N GLY A 22 12.19 21.30 -13.58
CA GLY A 22 12.30 22.44 -12.70
C GLY A 22 12.48 22.06 -11.22
N LEU A 23 11.78 21.03 -10.74
CA LEU A 23 11.96 20.50 -9.39
C LEU A 23 13.38 19.93 -9.19
N LEU A 24 13.87 19.13 -10.15
CA LEU A 24 15.21 18.54 -10.08
C LEU A 24 16.34 19.58 -10.16
N GLN A 25 16.11 20.67 -10.89
CA GLN A 25 17.05 21.79 -11.02
C GLN A 25 16.94 22.82 -9.89
N GLY A 26 16.01 22.64 -8.95
CA GLY A 26 15.79 23.57 -7.83
C GLY A 26 15.04 24.86 -8.20
N LYS A 27 14.47 24.94 -9.41
CA LYS A 27 13.55 26.04 -9.80
C LYS A 27 12.27 26.01 -8.95
N TYR A 28 11.79 24.82 -8.63
CA TYR A 28 10.68 24.62 -7.69
C TYR A 28 11.21 23.84 -6.48
N GLU A 29 10.88 24.31 -5.28
CA GLU A 29 11.18 23.63 -4.02
C GLU A 29 10.13 22.55 -3.72
N VAL A 30 8.88 22.79 -4.13
CA VAL A 30 7.75 21.89 -3.89
C VAL A 30 6.89 21.76 -5.15
N VAL A 31 6.54 20.51 -5.48
CA VAL A 31 5.51 20.21 -6.48
C VAL A 31 4.35 19.50 -5.77
N VAL A 32 3.16 20.08 -5.86
CA VAL A 32 1.92 19.47 -5.36
C VAL A 32 1.26 18.74 -6.51
N SER A 33 0.88 17.47 -6.34
CA SER A 33 0.26 16.71 -7.43
C SER A 33 -0.92 15.85 -7.00
N THR A 34 -1.89 15.72 -7.89
CA THR A 34 -2.98 14.74 -7.79
C THR A 34 -2.85 13.71 -8.91
N GLY A 35 -2.86 12.43 -8.59
CA GLY A 35 -3.07 11.32 -9.54
C GLY A 35 -2.11 11.16 -10.75
N VAL A 36 -0.95 11.82 -10.82
CA VAL A 36 -0.24 12.04 -12.10
C VAL A 36 1.26 11.71 -12.11
N LEU A 37 1.79 11.27 -10.97
CA LEU A 37 3.11 10.65 -10.90
C LEU A 37 3.08 9.14 -11.19
N GLY A 38 1.93 8.60 -11.59
CA GLY A 38 1.74 7.20 -11.95
C GLY A 38 2.16 6.91 -13.39
N ARG A 39 3.25 6.15 -13.53
CA ARG A 39 3.78 5.45 -14.74
C ARG A 39 3.85 6.28 -16.04
N GLY A 40 5.07 6.56 -16.49
CA GLY A 40 5.38 7.27 -17.74
C GLY A 40 6.23 8.53 -17.55
N LEU A 41 6.22 9.10 -16.35
CA LEU A 41 7.23 10.04 -15.87
C LEU A 41 8.21 9.22 -15.01
N ASP A 42 9.29 8.81 -15.66
CA ASP A 42 10.24 7.85 -15.11
C ASP A 42 10.94 8.39 -13.86
N LEU A 43 11.39 7.44 -13.05
CA LEU A 43 12.05 7.49 -11.74
C LEU A 43 12.77 8.80 -11.36
N VAL A 44 12.00 9.80 -10.93
CA VAL A 44 12.53 11.02 -10.31
C VAL A 44 13.16 10.66 -8.97
N ASN A 45 14.46 10.92 -8.79
CA ASN A 45 15.17 10.78 -7.52
C ASN A 45 14.97 12.05 -6.68
N ILE A 46 13.87 12.13 -5.93
CA ILE A 46 13.60 13.25 -5.04
C ILE A 46 13.99 12.92 -3.61
N LYS A 47 14.31 13.97 -2.82
CA LYS A 47 14.75 13.84 -1.43
C LYS A 47 13.60 13.50 -0.48
N LEU A 48 12.41 14.04 -0.74
CA LEU A 48 11.25 13.93 0.13
C LEU A 48 9.98 13.71 -0.68
N VAL A 49 9.22 12.67 -0.31
CA VAL A 49 7.83 12.45 -0.73
C VAL A 49 6.94 12.70 0.47
N VAL A 50 5.88 13.49 0.29
CA VAL A 50 4.83 13.66 1.30
C VAL A 50 3.49 13.28 0.69
N ASN A 51 2.93 12.17 1.17
CA ASN A 51 1.56 11.78 0.85
C ASN A 51 0.64 12.48 1.84
N PHE A 52 0.05 13.58 1.39
CA PHE A 52 -0.91 14.34 2.21
C PHE A 52 -2.17 13.53 2.50
N ASP A 53 -2.63 12.77 1.51
CA ASP A 53 -3.67 11.75 1.66
C ASP A 53 -3.08 10.37 1.44
N MET A 54 -3.56 9.39 2.21
CA MET A 54 -3.18 7.99 2.00
C MET A 54 -3.65 7.53 0.59
N PRO A 55 -2.77 6.90 -0.21
CA PRO A 55 -3.14 6.39 -1.53
C PRO A 55 -4.28 5.37 -1.48
N SER A 56 -4.94 5.17 -2.60
CA SER A 56 -6.13 4.30 -2.68
C SER A 56 -5.81 2.82 -2.51
N SER A 57 -4.56 2.43 -2.77
CA SER A 57 -4.05 1.07 -2.65
C SER A 57 -2.61 1.04 -2.14
N MET A 58 -2.20 -0.12 -1.61
CA MET A 58 -0.83 -0.33 -1.15
C MET A 58 0.19 -0.30 -2.30
N ASP A 59 -0.19 -0.76 -3.50
CA ASP A 59 0.66 -0.70 -4.69
C ASP A 59 0.90 0.75 -5.13
N GLU A 60 -0.14 1.58 -5.10
CA GLU A 60 -0.02 3.01 -5.38
C GLU A 60 0.91 3.69 -4.37
N TYR A 61 0.77 3.39 -3.08
CA TYR A 61 1.69 3.86 -2.04
C TYR A 61 3.15 3.49 -2.37
N VAL A 62 3.42 2.23 -2.71
CA VAL A 62 4.79 1.77 -3.01
C VAL A 62 5.37 2.53 -4.20
N HIS A 63 4.58 2.78 -5.24
CA HIS A 63 5.03 3.58 -6.39
C HIS A 63 5.32 5.05 -6.03
N GLN A 64 4.50 5.65 -5.17
CA GLN A 64 4.68 7.05 -4.75
C GLN A 64 5.92 7.20 -3.85
N VAL A 65 6.05 6.39 -2.80
CA VAL A 65 7.22 6.46 -1.91
C VAL A 65 8.50 6.00 -2.61
N GLY A 66 8.40 5.15 -3.64
CA GLY A 66 9.52 4.74 -4.48
C GLY A 66 10.13 5.85 -5.34
N ARG A 67 9.58 7.07 -5.30
CA ARG A 67 10.19 8.29 -5.84
C ARG A 67 11.25 8.87 -4.88
N ALA A 68 11.17 8.56 -3.60
CA ALA A 68 12.18 8.94 -2.63
C ALA A 68 13.35 7.94 -2.69
N GLY A 69 14.57 8.45 -2.91
CA GLY A 69 15.82 7.69 -2.72
C GLY A 69 16.07 6.58 -3.75
N ARG A 70 16.99 6.83 -4.69
CA ARG A 70 17.54 5.83 -5.63
C ARG A 70 19.04 6.03 -5.81
N LEU A 71 19.73 5.00 -6.31
CA LEU A 71 21.16 5.04 -6.67
C LEU A 71 22.11 5.44 -5.51
N GLY A 72 21.89 4.91 -4.32
CA GLY A 72 22.75 5.17 -3.15
C GLY A 72 22.42 6.46 -2.38
N HIS A 73 21.43 7.24 -2.82
CA HIS A 73 20.93 8.39 -2.07
C HIS A 73 19.76 8.01 -1.16
N THR A 74 19.81 8.49 0.08
CA THR A 74 18.70 8.35 1.04
C THR A 74 17.57 9.31 0.67
N GLY A 75 16.36 8.78 0.53
CA GLY A 75 15.14 9.57 0.43
C GLY A 75 14.26 9.35 1.67
N THR A 76 13.43 10.33 1.98
CA THR A 76 12.42 10.24 3.04
C THR A 76 11.03 10.22 2.44
N ALA A 77 10.16 9.39 2.97
CA ALA A 77 8.73 9.42 2.66
C ALA A 77 7.93 9.62 3.94
N ILE A 78 7.02 10.59 3.92
CA ILE A 78 6.07 10.87 5.00
C ILE A 78 4.68 10.63 4.44
N THR A 79 3.82 9.96 5.19
CA THR A 79 2.43 9.73 4.79
C THR A 79 1.52 10.05 5.95
N PHE A 80 0.53 10.89 5.70
CA PHE A 80 -0.52 11.15 6.68
C PHE A 80 -1.60 10.09 6.56
N ILE A 81 -2.02 9.58 7.70
CA ILE A 81 -2.96 8.47 7.81
C ILE A 81 -4.07 8.90 8.78
N ASN A 82 -5.31 8.63 8.39
CA ASN A 82 -6.50 8.84 9.20
C ASN A 82 -7.50 7.67 9.01
N ASN A 83 -8.62 7.73 9.71
CA ASN A 83 -9.63 6.66 9.68
C ASN A 83 -10.35 6.50 8.33
N ASN A 84 -10.25 7.45 7.39
CA ASN A 84 -10.78 7.29 6.04
C ASN A 84 -10.00 6.21 5.26
N SER A 85 -8.72 6.03 5.61
CA SER A 85 -7.83 5.03 5.03
C SER A 85 -7.78 3.71 5.80
N LYS A 86 -8.70 3.50 6.77
CA LYS A 86 -8.72 2.31 7.63
C LYS A 86 -8.62 0.99 6.89
N ARG A 87 -9.17 0.90 5.68
CA ARG A 87 -9.13 -0.32 4.85
C ARG A 87 -7.71 -0.80 4.54
N LEU A 88 -6.72 0.09 4.55
CA LEU A 88 -5.32 -0.22 4.24
C LEU A 88 -4.44 -0.43 5.47
N PHE A 89 -4.97 -0.28 6.70
CA PHE A 89 -4.14 -0.34 7.91
C PHE A 89 -3.36 -1.64 8.03
N TRP A 90 -4.02 -2.78 7.78
CA TRP A 90 -3.36 -4.08 7.77
C TRP A 90 -2.25 -4.18 6.72
N ASP A 91 -2.50 -3.72 5.50
CA ASP A 91 -1.52 -3.76 4.40
C ASP A 91 -0.32 -2.85 4.69
N VAL A 92 -0.56 -1.66 5.23
CA VAL A 92 0.49 -0.74 5.69
C VAL A 92 1.36 -1.42 6.73
N VAL A 93 0.77 -2.04 7.77
CA VAL A 93 1.54 -2.73 8.80
C VAL A 93 2.33 -3.90 8.21
N LYS A 94 1.71 -4.72 7.36
CA LYS A 94 2.38 -5.85 6.69
C LYS A 94 3.55 -5.40 5.81
N ARG A 95 3.41 -4.29 5.09
CA ARG A 95 4.39 -3.85 4.09
C ARG A 95 5.48 -2.96 4.65
N VAL A 96 5.17 -2.13 5.64
CA VAL A 96 6.09 -1.11 6.19
C VAL A 96 6.82 -1.61 7.43
N LYS A 97 6.21 -2.44 8.29
CA LYS A 97 6.92 -2.97 9.48
C LYS A 97 8.21 -3.74 9.13
N PRO A 98 8.26 -4.58 8.06
CA PRO A 98 9.48 -5.28 7.68
C PRO A 98 10.62 -4.36 7.20
N THR A 99 10.34 -3.10 6.84
CA THR A 99 11.37 -2.16 6.39
C THR A 99 12.14 -1.54 7.56
N GLY A 100 11.82 -1.91 8.80
CA GLY A 100 12.42 -1.32 10.01
C GLY A 100 11.82 0.05 10.39
N THR A 101 10.85 0.56 9.63
CA THR A 101 10.18 1.81 9.93
C THR A 101 9.32 1.68 11.19
N ILE A 102 9.49 2.62 12.12
CA ILE A 102 8.66 2.71 13.33
C ILE A 102 7.27 3.20 12.92
N LEU A 103 6.26 2.35 13.14
CA LEU A 103 4.87 2.68 12.86
C LEU A 103 4.24 3.42 14.05
N PRO A 104 3.35 4.40 13.79
CA PRO A 104 2.74 5.19 14.85
C PRO A 104 1.88 4.32 15.78
N PRO A 105 2.00 4.45 17.12
CA PRO A 105 1.19 3.67 18.06
C PRO A 105 -0.33 3.78 17.83
N PRO A 106 -0.91 4.94 17.44
CA PRO A 106 -2.32 5.03 17.09
C PRO A 106 -2.75 4.09 15.95
N LEU A 107 -1.88 3.82 14.97
CA LEU A 107 -2.15 2.83 13.92
C LEU A 107 -2.13 1.41 14.50
N LEU A 108 -1.10 1.10 15.29
CA LEU A 108 -0.90 -0.24 15.86
C LEU A 108 -1.98 -0.63 16.88
N ASN A 109 -2.55 0.35 17.60
CA ASN A 109 -3.61 0.14 18.58
C ASN A 109 -5.02 0.36 18.00
N SER A 110 -5.13 0.59 16.69
CA SER A 110 -6.41 0.88 16.05
C SER A 110 -7.37 -0.32 16.11
N PRO A 111 -8.65 -0.12 16.50
CA PRO A 111 -9.64 -1.20 16.45
C PRO A 111 -9.85 -1.75 15.03
N TYR A 112 -9.68 -0.90 14.01
CA TYR A 112 -9.77 -1.33 12.61
C TYR A 112 -8.66 -2.32 12.23
N LEU A 113 -7.43 -2.08 12.70
CA LEU A 113 -6.31 -2.98 12.46
C LEU A 113 -6.54 -4.34 13.15
N HIS A 114 -7.01 -4.32 14.41
CA HIS A 114 -7.31 -5.54 15.16
C HIS A 114 -8.39 -6.39 14.48
N ASP A 115 -9.46 -5.76 13.99
CA ASP A 115 -10.52 -6.45 13.26
C ASP A 115 -10.02 -7.05 11.94
N GLN A 116 -9.24 -6.29 11.16
CA GLN A 116 -8.62 -6.78 9.92
C GLN A 116 -7.70 -7.97 10.16
N LYS A 117 -6.84 -7.88 11.19
CA LYS A 117 -5.93 -8.97 11.55
C LYS A 117 -6.69 -10.24 11.96
N ARG A 118 -7.79 -10.10 12.70
CA ARG A 118 -8.65 -11.23 13.09
C ARG A 118 -9.28 -11.88 11.86
N LYS A 119 -9.88 -11.08 10.97
CA LYS A 119 -10.49 -11.57 9.72
C LYS A 119 -9.49 -12.30 8.85
N GLU A 120 -8.29 -11.76 8.70
CA GLU A 120 -7.22 -12.42 7.94
C GLU A 120 -6.84 -13.77 8.54
N GLN A 121 -6.67 -13.86 9.86
CA GLN A 121 -6.35 -15.13 10.53
C GLN A 121 -7.44 -16.19 10.35
N LEU A 122 -8.71 -15.78 10.37
CA LEU A 122 -9.83 -16.69 10.11
C LEU A 122 -9.79 -17.20 8.66
N ARG A 123 -9.62 -16.30 7.68
CA ARG A 123 -9.52 -16.66 6.27
C ARG A 123 -8.33 -17.58 5.98
N SER A 124 -7.17 -17.34 6.61
CA SER A 124 -6.01 -18.23 6.46
C SER A 124 -6.26 -19.63 7.02
N LYS A 125 -6.99 -19.74 8.14
CA LYS A 125 -7.36 -21.06 8.72
C LYS A 125 -8.38 -21.80 7.86
N GLU A 126 -9.37 -21.12 7.33
CA GLU A 126 -10.35 -21.70 6.40
C GLU A 126 -9.65 -22.22 5.14
N HIS A 127 -8.78 -21.41 4.54
CA HIS A 127 -8.02 -21.81 3.36
C HIS A 127 -7.13 -23.04 3.61
N GLN A 128 -6.50 -23.13 4.79
CA GLN A 128 -5.68 -24.28 5.16
C GLN A 128 -6.51 -25.56 5.35
N ASN A 129 -7.77 -25.45 5.79
CA ASN A 129 -8.68 -26.59 5.91
C ASN A 129 -9.23 -27.06 4.55
N ASP A 130 -9.34 -26.17 3.57
CA ASP A 130 -9.80 -26.49 2.21
C ASP A 130 -8.70 -27.15 1.35
N LEU A 131 -7.43 -26.90 1.66
CA LEU A 131 -6.31 -27.53 0.95
C LEU A 131 -6.20 -29.01 1.32
N VAL A 132 -6.35 -29.88 0.33
CA VAL A 132 -6.12 -31.32 0.49
C VAL A 132 -4.62 -31.58 0.57
N THR A 133 -4.18 -32.10 1.71
CA THR A 133 -2.82 -32.52 2.02
C THR A 133 -2.84 -34.00 2.42
N GLY A 134 -1.69 -34.69 2.39
CA GLY A 134 -1.62 -36.09 2.82
C GLY A 134 -2.16 -36.31 4.25
N ASP A 135 -1.95 -35.31 5.13
CA ASP A 135 -2.32 -35.38 6.55
C ASP A 135 -3.83 -35.18 6.80
N ASN A 136 -4.55 -34.48 5.91
CA ASN A 136 -5.98 -34.18 6.09
C ASN A 136 -6.90 -34.85 5.05
N LEU A 137 -6.34 -35.56 4.06
CA LEU A 137 -7.07 -36.26 2.99
C LEU A 137 -8.14 -37.22 3.54
N MET A 138 -7.77 -38.02 4.54
CA MET A 138 -8.70 -39.00 5.14
C MET A 138 -9.85 -38.33 5.89
N ASP A 139 -9.62 -37.19 6.54
CA ASP A 139 -10.65 -36.47 7.27
C ASP A 139 -11.61 -35.75 6.32
N ILE A 140 -11.11 -35.23 5.20
CA ILE A 140 -11.93 -34.62 4.14
C ILE A 140 -12.83 -35.68 3.48
N ILE A 141 -12.29 -36.87 3.16
CA ILE A 141 -13.06 -38.00 2.59
C ILE A 141 -14.17 -38.43 3.57
N ARG A 142 -13.83 -38.67 4.85
CA ARG A 142 -14.83 -39.06 5.87
C ARG A 142 -15.93 -38.01 6.04
N LYS A 143 -15.60 -36.72 5.94
CA LYS A 143 -16.57 -35.63 6.04
C LYS A 143 -17.52 -35.63 4.84
N HIS A 144 -17.02 -35.91 3.64
CA HIS A 144 -17.84 -36.04 2.43
C HIS A 144 -18.81 -37.23 2.55
N ASP A 145 -18.33 -38.42 2.91
CA ASP A 145 -19.18 -39.62 3.06
C ASP A 145 -20.29 -39.45 4.12
N LYS A 146 -20.00 -38.76 5.22
CA LYS A 146 -21.00 -38.40 6.23
C LYS A 146 -22.05 -37.42 5.69
N SER A 147 -21.67 -36.48 4.83
CA SER A 147 -22.62 -35.54 4.23
C SER A 147 -23.52 -36.22 3.19
N THR A 148 -22.98 -37.14 2.39
CA THR A 148 -23.72 -37.90 1.37
C THR A 148 -24.74 -38.85 2.01
N SER A 149 -24.38 -39.48 3.13
CA SER A 149 -25.28 -40.37 3.88
C SER A 149 -26.41 -39.65 4.64
N MET A 150 -26.25 -38.37 4.98
CA MET A 150 -27.33 -37.56 5.58
C MET A 150 -28.28 -36.94 4.56
N SER A 151 -27.87 -36.77 3.31
CA SER A 151 -28.74 -36.20 2.26
C SER A 151 -29.67 -37.24 1.59
N GLN A 152 -29.56 -38.52 1.95
CA GLN A 152 -30.38 -39.63 1.44
C GLN A 152 -31.42 -40.16 2.45
N LYS A 153 -31.65 -39.44 3.56
CA LYS A 153 -32.76 -39.67 4.49
C LYS A 153 -33.73 -38.50 4.45
#